data_AF-K0BC75-F1
#
_entry.id   AF-K0BC75-F1
#
_cell.length_a   1.000
_cell.length_b   1.000
_cell.length_c   1.000
_cell.angle_alpha   90.00
_cell.angle_beta   90.00
_cell.angle_gamma   90.00
#
_symmetry.space_group_name_H-M   'P 1'
#
loop_
_entity.id
_entity.type
_entity.pdbx_description
1 polymer ?
#
loop_
_entity_poly.entity_id
_entity_poly.type
_entity_poly.pdbx_seq_one_letter_code
_entity_poly.pdbx_strand_id
1 'polypeptide(L)' 'MQSKYVALHIGLFWGIGVFIIKNKDTIKIKINEKTMFDQLSKGITSNEQFIQKRIKFINQLITQRKLKIEYELI' A
#
# COMPACT_ATOMS: atom_id res chain seq x y z
N MET A 1 -14.37 4.17 -1.02
CA MET A 1 -13.15 4.08 -1.86
C MET A 1 -11.95 4.72 -1.17
N GLN A 2 -11.91 6.05 -1.01
CA GLN A 2 -10.72 6.76 -0.47
C GLN A 2 -10.31 6.34 0.95
N SER A 3 -11.27 5.99 1.81
CA SER A 3 -11.02 5.53 3.19
C SER A 3 -10.11 4.31 3.28
N LYS A 4 -10.19 3.37 2.33
CA LYS A 4 -9.36 2.15 2.31
C LYS A 4 -7.88 2.44 2.02
N TYR A 5 -7.61 3.38 1.10
CA TYR A 5 -6.24 3.83 0.82
C TYR A 5 -5.62 4.58 2.00
N VAL A 6 -6.43 5.37 2.71
CA VAL A 6 -6.00 6.05 3.93
C VAL A 6 -5.68 5.02 5.02
N ALA A 7 -6.55 4.04 5.24
CA ALA A 7 -6.32 2.96 6.20
C ALA A 7 -5.04 2.19 5.90
N LEU A 8 -4.79 1.82 4.64
CA LEU A 8 -3.56 1.15 4.24
C LEU A 8 -2.31 2.01 4.52
N HIS A 9 -2.36 3.30 4.15
CA HIS A 9 -1.25 4.21 4.38
C HIS A 9 -0.93 4.38 5.87
N ILE A 10 -1.95 4.59 6.71
CA ILE A 10 -1.78 4.73 8.16
C ILE A 10 -1.26 3.44 8.77
N GLY A 11 -1.80 2.27 8.38
CA GLY A 11 -1.34 0.98 8.89
C GLY A 11 0.13 0.70 8.57
N LEU A 12 0.56 0.98 7.34
CA LEU A 12 1.96 0.82 6.93
C LEU A 12 2.86 1.80 7.68
N PHE A 13 2.47 3.07 7.76
CA PHE A 13 3.24 4.10 8.44
C PHE A 13 3.37 3.83 9.94
N TRP A 14 2.28 3.40 10.58
CA TRP A 14 2.28 3.05 12.00
C TRP A 14 3.15 1.83 12.28
N GLY A 15 2.98 0.73 11.53
CA GLY A 15 3.77 -0.49 11.71
C GLY A 15 5.27 -0.25 11.54
N ILE A 16 5.64 0.70 10.68
CA ILE A 16 7.00 1.21 10.56
C ILE A 16 7.41 2.02 11.81
N GLY A 17 6.57 2.97 12.24
CA GLY A 17 6.85 3.87 13.37
C GLY A 17 7.02 3.14 14.70
N VAL A 18 6.30 2.04 14.90
CA VAL A 18 6.44 1.16 16.08
C VAL A 18 7.45 0.02 15.87
N PHE A 19 8.26 0.07 14.80
CA PHE A 19 9.32 -0.88 14.48
C PHE A 19 8.88 -2.36 14.33
N ILE A 20 7.58 -2.60 14.10
CA ILE A 20 7.07 -3.94 13.76
C ILE A 20 7.52 -4.31 12.34
N ILE A 21 7.43 -3.36 11.41
CA ILE A 21 7.90 -3.51 10.03
C ILE A 21 9.33 -2.99 9.95
N LYS A 22 10.28 -3.89 9.65
CA LYS A 22 11.69 -3.57 9.47
C LYS A 22 12.03 -3.44 7.99
N ASN A 23 13.21 -2.90 7.72
CA ASN A 23 13.70 -2.75 6.36
C ASN A 23 13.90 -4.14 5.73
N LYS A 24 13.52 -4.28 4.45
CA LYS A 24 13.55 -5.53 3.67
C LYS A 24 12.58 -6.63 4.12
N ASP A 25 11.68 -6.33 5.05
CA ASP A 25 10.64 -7.29 5.43
C ASP A 25 9.69 -7.58 4.26
N THR A 26 9.12 -8.78 4.30
CA THR A 26 8.03 -9.18 3.42
C THR A 26 6.70 -8.95 4.12
N ILE A 27 5.82 -8.16 3.51
CA ILE A 27 4.51 -7.79 4.05
C ILE A 27 3.43 -8.33 3.12
N LYS A 28 2.49 -9.11 3.68
CA LYS A 28 1.30 -9.55 2.97
C LYS A 28 0.15 -8.58 3.21
N ILE A 29 -0.36 -7.96 2.15
CA ILE A 29 -1.49 -7.04 2.20
C ILE A 29 -2.71 -7.75 1.60
N LYS A 30 -3.70 -7.99 2.47
CA LYS A 30 -4.99 -8.57 2.11
C LYS A 30 -5.98 -7.47 1.76
N ILE A 31 -6.52 -7.50 0.55
CA ILE A 31 -7.41 -6.48 0.01
C ILE A 31 -8.73 -7.16 -0.35
N ASN A 32 -9.86 -6.59 0.08
CA ASN A 32 -11.20 -7.12 -0.20
C ASN A 32 -11.86 -6.47 -1.43
N GLU A 33 -11.13 -5.61 -2.14
CA GLU A 33 -11.65 -4.77 -3.20
C GLU A 33 -10.79 -4.91 -4.44
N LYS A 34 -11.40 -5.45 -5.49
CA LYS A 34 -10.72 -5.78 -6.75
C LYS A 34 -10.12 -4.55 -7.42
N THR A 35 -10.80 -3.41 -7.40
CA THR A 35 -10.28 -2.17 -7.99
C THR A 35 -9.01 -1.69 -7.29
N MET A 36 -8.97 -1.75 -5.96
CA MET A 36 -7.79 -1.39 -5.18
C MET A 36 -6.63 -2.37 -5.41
N PHE A 37 -6.93 -3.67 -5.47
CA PHE A 37 -5.95 -4.70 -5.81
C PHE A 37 -5.34 -4.47 -7.20
N ASP A 38 -6.18 -4.24 -8.21
CA ASP A 38 -5.72 -3.99 -9.58
C ASP A 38 -4.86 -2.72 -9.67
N GLN A 39 -5.21 -1.65 -8.94
CA GLN A 39 -4.42 -0.41 -8.92
C GLN A 39 -3.07 -0.56 -8.21
N LEU A 40 -3.01 -1.31 -7.11
CA LEU A 40 -1.78 -1.49 -6.32
C LEU A 40 -0.86 -2.59 -6.90
N SER A 41 -1.44 -3.69 -7.36
CA SER A 41 -0.69 -4.85 -7.85
C SER A 41 -0.33 -4.74 -9.33
N LYS A 42 -1.22 -4.17 -10.17
CA LYS A 42 -1.00 -4.08 -11.63
C LYS A 42 -0.63 -2.66 -12.08
N GLY A 43 -0.61 -1.69 -11.16
CA GLY A 43 -0.25 -0.31 -11.45
C GLY A 43 -1.26 0.42 -12.33
N ILE A 44 -2.53 -0.04 -12.38
CA ILE A 44 -3.57 0.62 -13.16
C ILE A 44 -3.84 2.01 -12.60
N THR A 45 -3.83 3.02 -13.46
CA THR A 45 -4.01 4.41 -13.06
C THR A 45 -5.46 4.66 -12.65
N SER A 46 -5.66 5.15 -11.43
CA SER A 46 -6.96 5.64 -10.97
C SER A 46 -7.22 7.04 -11.55
N ASN A 47 -8.44 7.38 -11.97
CA ASN A 47 -8.77 8.74 -12.44
C ASN A 47 -8.77 9.79 -11.31
N GLU A 48 -8.79 9.36 -10.06
CA GLU A 48 -8.77 10.25 -8.91
C GLU A 48 -7.35 10.65 -8.49
N GLN A 49 -7.04 11.95 -8.54
CA GLN A 49 -5.75 12.50 -8.09
C GLN A 49 -5.41 12.14 -6.64
N PHE A 50 -6.41 12.06 -5.77
CA PHE A 50 -6.21 11.69 -4.36
C PHE A 50 -5.63 10.27 -4.24
N ILE A 51 -6.22 9.31 -4.95
CA ILE A 51 -5.80 7.90 -4.94
C ILE A 51 -4.40 7.78 -5.54
N GLN A 52 -4.13 8.45 -6.66
CA GLN A 52 -2.79 8.44 -7.28
C GLN A 52 -1.71 8.95 -6.32
N LYS A 53 -1.96 10.08 -5.62
CA LYS A 53 -1.02 10.62 -4.63
C LYS A 53 -0.73 9.61 -3.52
N ARG A 54 -1.76 8.93 -3.00
CA ARG A 54 -1.60 7.92 -1.94
C ARG A 54 -0.81 6.69 -2.40
N ILE A 55 -1.10 6.17 -3.58
CA ILE A 55 -0.33 5.07 -4.17
C ILE A 55 1.14 5.47 -4.35
N LYS A 56 1.41 6.68 -4.84
CA LYS A 56 2.77 7.21 -4.97
C LYS A 56 3.51 7.23 -3.62
N PHE A 57 2.86 7.68 -2.55
CA PHE A 57 3.43 7.67 -1.20
C PHE A 57 3.72 6.25 -0.69
N ILE A 58 2.79 5.33 -0.88
CA ILE A 58 2.97 3.92 -0.50
C ILE A 58 4.16 3.33 -1.25
N ASN A 59 4.26 3.56 -2.56
CA ASN A 59 5.39 3.09 -3.38
C ASN A 59 6.72 3.72 -2.94
N GLN A 60 6.73 5.01 -2.58
CA GLN A 60 7.93 5.64 -2.04
C GLN A 60 8.39 4.98 -0.73
N LEU A 61 7.46 4.69 0.19
CA LEU A 61 7.76 4.01 1.45
C LEU A 61 8.32 2.60 1.22
N ILE A 62 7.69 1.85 0.32
CA ILE A 62 8.12 0.49 -0.06
C ILE A 62 9.54 0.52 -0.60
N THR A 63 9.83 1.42 -1.54
CA THR A 63 11.16 1.56 -2.16
C THR A 63 12.23 2.00 -1.17
N GLN A 64 11.95 3.02 -0.34
CA GLN A 64 12.91 3.53 0.65
C GLN A 64 13.34 2.46 1.66
N ARG A 65 12.40 1.61 2.08
CA ARG A 65 12.65 0.54 3.06
C ARG A 65 12.97 -0.80 2.42
N LYS A 66 13.00 -0.87 1.08
CA LYS A 66 13.21 -2.09 0.29
C LYS A 66 12.24 -3.22 0.67
N LEU A 67 11.01 -2.85 1.03
CA LEU A 67 9.98 -3.81 1.47
C LEU A 67 9.56 -4.69 0.29
N LYS A 68 9.34 -5.97 0.57
CA LYS A 68 8.70 -6.88 -0.40
C LYS A 68 7.22 -6.95 -0.07
N ILE A 69 6.38 -6.51 -1.00
CA ILE A 69 4.94 -6.48 -0.76
C ILE A 69 4.27 -7.55 -1.61
N GLU A 70 3.46 -8.37 -0.95
CA GLU A 70 2.63 -9.38 -1.59
C GLU A 70 1.16 -8.98 -1.41
N TYR A 71 0.48 -8.70 -2.52
CA TYR A 71 -0.94 -8.38 -2.51
C TYR A 71 -1.77 -9.65 -2.68
N GLU A 72 -2.80 -9.82 -1.86
CA GLU A 72 -3.75 -10.93 -1.91
C GLU A 72 -5.19 -10.40 -1.94
N LEU A 73 -6.00 -10.86 -2.88
CA LEU A 73 -7.42 -10.54 -2.97
C LEU A 73 -8.23 -11.58 -2.17
N ILE A 74 -9.11 -11.13 -1.27
CA ILE A 74 -10.01 -11.97 -0.44
C ILE A 74 -11.47 -11.62 -0.74
#